data_AF-A0A1Y1WCW3-F1
#
_entry.id   AF-A0A1Y1WCW3-F1
#
_cell.length_a   1.000
_cell.length_b   1.000
_cell.length_c   1.000
_cell.angle_alpha   90.00
_cell.angle_beta   90.00
_cell.angle_gamma   90.00
#
_symmetry.space_group_name_H-M   'P 1'
#
loop_
_entity.id
_entity.type
_entity.pdbx_description
1 polymer ?
#
loop_
_entity_poly.entity_id
_entity_poly.type
_entity_poly.pdbx_seq_one_letter_code
_entity_poly.pdbx_strand_id
1 'polypeptide(L)'
;MAELATRQAAFLRKAVPIGSTYFELFDEGPEGLVNGPGDTLGGQVMCAYKYKSLSKAYYNMHLPAAPGGEASHGHRGKLIGRVASNLKGTAFSIMERVNIDNWDIPEEQIEWREVCCVLYETNILGQRGPRKMTILLRAVDEHGTAIEPLKESVPLVDRHKAGLDENLAVLCNRAPKWNPETSSFILEFGGRVRESSVKNFQLVHPEDEDYVVMQFGRVGPDSFTLDMRFPTTPVMALGIAITSLDRKLACS
;
A
#
# COMPACT_ATOMS: atom_id res chain seq x y z
N MET A 1 -7.31 -19.96 -9.78
CA MET A 1 -6.28 -20.28 -8.75
C MET A 1 -4.89 -19.81 -9.12
N ALA A 2 -4.22 -20.38 -10.14
CA ALA A 2 -2.88 -19.93 -10.56
C ALA A 2 -2.83 -18.45 -11.02
N GLU A 3 -3.89 -17.98 -11.67
CA GLU A 3 -4.00 -16.60 -12.17
C GLU A 3 -4.08 -15.55 -11.05
N LEU A 4 -4.83 -15.81 -9.97
CA LEU A 4 -4.91 -14.93 -8.80
C LEU A 4 -3.59 -14.87 -8.00
N ALA A 5 -2.84 -15.99 -7.96
CA ALA A 5 -1.54 -16.06 -7.29
C ALA A 5 -0.37 -15.48 -8.11
N THR A 6 -0.64 -15.06 -9.36
CA THR A 6 0.36 -14.49 -10.26
C THR A 6 0.80 -13.12 -9.75
N ARG A 7 2.11 -12.87 -9.79
CA ARG A 7 2.68 -11.58 -9.40
C ARG A 7 2.22 -10.50 -10.37
N GLN A 8 1.47 -9.54 -9.87
CA GLN A 8 1.21 -8.29 -10.57
C GLN A 8 2.30 -7.29 -10.18
N ALA A 9 3.07 -6.86 -11.17
CA ALA A 9 4.12 -5.88 -10.99
C ALA A 9 3.63 -4.49 -11.43
N ALA A 10 4.05 -3.47 -10.71
CA ALA A 10 3.66 -2.09 -10.95
C ALA A 10 4.80 -1.12 -10.60
N PHE A 11 4.68 0.10 -11.10
CA PHE A 11 5.61 1.18 -10.84
C PHE A 11 4.90 2.34 -10.16
N LEU A 12 5.47 2.84 -9.07
CA LEU A 12 4.95 3.94 -8.28
C LEU A 12 5.84 5.17 -8.42
N ARG A 13 5.24 6.28 -8.86
CA ARG A 13 5.86 7.61 -8.85
C ARG A 13 5.27 8.45 -7.73
N LYS A 14 6.13 9.16 -7.00
CA LYS A 14 5.74 10.19 -6.05
C LYS A 14 5.99 11.57 -6.67
N ALA A 15 5.07 12.50 -6.49
CA ALA A 15 5.24 13.89 -6.90
C ALA A 15 4.86 14.83 -5.76
N VAL A 16 5.50 16.00 -5.73
CA VAL A 16 5.18 17.07 -4.76
C VAL A 16 5.05 18.42 -5.46
N PRO A 17 4.09 18.60 -6.38
CA PRO A 17 3.84 19.89 -7.00
C PRO A 17 3.31 20.87 -5.95
N ILE A 18 3.98 22.01 -5.80
CA ILE A 18 3.49 23.20 -5.06
C ILE A 18 2.89 22.85 -3.68
N GLY A 19 3.60 22.02 -2.90
CA GLY A 19 3.27 21.78 -1.49
C GLY A 19 2.23 20.69 -1.19
N SER A 20 1.66 20.01 -2.20
CA SER A 20 0.79 18.84 -1.98
C SER A 20 1.44 17.55 -2.48
N THR A 21 1.29 16.46 -1.72
CA THR A 21 1.85 15.14 -2.07
C THR A 21 0.85 14.38 -2.94
N TYR A 22 1.35 13.83 -4.03
CA TYR A 22 0.60 13.04 -5.00
C TYR A 22 1.36 11.76 -5.36
N PHE A 23 0.63 10.69 -5.69
CA PHE A 23 1.17 9.39 -6.07
C PHE A 23 0.49 8.88 -7.33
N GLU A 24 1.25 8.21 -8.19
CA GLU A 24 0.78 7.65 -9.45
C GLU A 24 1.29 6.22 -9.58
N LEU A 25 0.36 5.29 -9.76
CA LEU A 25 0.63 3.88 -9.96
C LEU A 25 0.43 3.55 -11.44
N PHE A 26 1.42 2.90 -12.04
CA PHE A 26 1.44 2.48 -13.44
C PHE A 26 1.62 0.96 -13.51
N ASP A 27 1.04 0.34 -14.52
CA ASP A 27 1.43 -1.01 -14.91
C ASP A 27 2.89 -1.00 -15.41
N GLU A 28 3.55 -2.16 -15.38
CA GLU A 28 4.84 -2.26 -16.04
C GLU A 28 4.69 -2.14 -17.55
N GLY A 29 5.59 -1.38 -18.17
CA GLY A 29 5.67 -1.35 -19.62
C GLY A 29 6.07 -2.71 -20.21
N PRO A 30 6.01 -2.87 -21.53
CA PRO A 30 6.26 -4.15 -22.22
C PRO A 30 7.66 -4.74 -21.95
N GLU A 31 8.61 -3.95 -21.46
CA GLU A 31 9.97 -4.39 -21.13
C GLU A 31 10.11 -5.01 -19.73
N GLY A 32 9.06 -4.98 -18.90
CA GLY A 32 8.94 -5.76 -17.64
C GLY A 32 9.87 -5.39 -16.49
N LEU A 33 10.86 -4.52 -16.68
CA LEU A 33 11.69 -3.95 -15.61
C LEU A 33 11.84 -2.46 -15.85
N VAL A 34 11.13 -1.64 -15.08
CA VAL A 34 11.32 -0.19 -15.08
C VAL A 34 12.59 0.13 -14.28
N ASN A 35 13.64 0.52 -15.00
CA ASN A 35 15.00 0.76 -14.52
C ASN A 35 15.24 2.19 -14.03
N GLY A 36 14.34 3.12 -14.36
CA GLY A 36 14.48 4.52 -14.01
C GLY A 36 13.40 5.40 -14.63
N PRO A 37 13.47 6.73 -14.38
CA PRO A 37 12.47 7.70 -14.84
C PRO A 37 12.42 7.90 -16.37
N GLY A 38 13.31 7.27 -17.14
CA GLY A 38 13.34 7.32 -18.61
C GLY A 38 12.76 6.10 -19.31
N ASP A 39 12.34 5.08 -18.55
CA ASP A 39 11.81 3.84 -19.11
C ASP A 39 10.33 4.00 -19.48
N THR A 40 9.89 3.31 -20.53
CA THR A 40 8.50 3.34 -20.98
C THR A 40 7.62 2.65 -19.95
N LEU A 41 6.77 3.42 -19.28
CA LEU A 41 5.78 2.90 -18.33
C LEU A 41 4.57 2.32 -19.07
N GLY A 42 3.86 1.40 -18.42
CA GLY A 42 2.53 0.99 -18.86
C GLY A 42 1.49 2.07 -18.61
N GLY A 43 0.21 1.71 -18.79
CA GLY A 43 -0.89 2.62 -18.50
C GLY A 43 -0.93 3.01 -17.03
N GLN A 44 -1.36 4.24 -16.73
CA GLN A 44 -1.68 4.61 -15.35
C GLN A 44 -2.87 3.76 -14.87
N VAL A 45 -2.73 3.17 -13.69
CA VAL A 45 -3.73 2.28 -13.07
C VAL A 45 -4.52 3.02 -12.01
N MET A 46 -3.84 3.87 -11.24
CA MET A 46 -4.43 4.58 -10.11
C MET A 46 -3.60 5.80 -9.74
N CYS A 47 -4.21 6.77 -9.08
CA CYS A 47 -3.50 7.87 -8.49
C CYS A 47 -4.04 8.23 -7.11
N ALA A 48 -3.25 8.90 -6.27
CA ALA A 48 -3.65 9.26 -4.91
C ALA A 48 -3.21 10.67 -4.52
N TYR A 49 -4.15 11.47 -4.04
CA TYR A 49 -3.91 12.86 -3.64
C TYR A 49 -3.99 13.00 -2.12
N LYS A 50 -3.03 13.70 -1.52
CA LYS A 50 -3.09 14.07 -0.10
C LYS A 50 -4.08 15.21 0.12
N TYR A 51 -4.95 15.03 1.10
CA TYR A 51 -5.82 16.04 1.65
C TYR A 51 -5.42 16.29 3.10
N LYS A 52 -5.33 17.57 3.47
CA LYS A 52 -5.06 17.99 4.85
C LYS A 52 -6.17 18.92 5.30
N SER A 53 -6.74 18.60 6.45
CA SER A 53 -7.49 19.55 7.26
C SER A 53 -6.69 19.86 8.54
N LEU A 54 -7.22 20.76 9.37
CA LEU A 54 -6.63 21.08 10.68
C LEU A 54 -6.49 19.87 11.61
N SER A 55 -7.32 18.83 11.44
CA SER A 55 -7.40 17.67 12.35
C SER A 55 -7.20 16.32 11.69
N LYS A 56 -7.18 16.23 10.35
CA LYS A 56 -7.07 14.98 9.60
C LYS A 56 -6.17 15.12 8.39
N ALA A 57 -5.37 14.10 8.13
CA ALA A 57 -4.72 13.90 6.84
C ALA A 57 -5.20 12.57 6.27
N TYR A 58 -5.65 12.58 5.03
CA TYR A 58 -6.04 11.38 4.32
C TYR A 58 -5.59 11.47 2.86
N TYR A 59 -5.57 10.33 2.19
CA TYR A 59 -5.31 10.24 0.76
C TYR A 59 -6.55 9.68 0.09
N ASN A 60 -7.07 10.35 -0.93
CA ASN A 60 -8.09 9.77 -1.80
C ASN A 60 -7.41 9.15 -3.01
N MET A 61 -7.79 7.92 -3.34
CA MET A 61 -7.30 7.12 -4.46
C MET A 61 -8.35 7.11 -5.58
N HIS A 62 -7.92 7.43 -6.79
CA HIS A 62 -8.77 7.56 -7.96
C HIS A 62 -8.29 6.64 -9.07
N LEU A 63 -9.24 6.07 -9.82
CA LEU A 63 -8.95 5.51 -11.14
C LEU A 63 -8.72 6.66 -12.13
N PRO A 64 -7.94 6.44 -13.21
CA PRO A 64 -7.82 7.37 -14.32
C PRO A 64 -9.18 7.71 -14.94
N ALA A 65 -9.32 8.91 -15.51
CA ALA A 65 -10.56 9.33 -16.17
C ALA A 65 -10.82 8.58 -17.49
N ALA A 66 -9.77 8.09 -18.14
CA ALA A 66 -9.84 7.27 -19.35
C ALA A 66 -8.72 6.20 -19.34
N PRO A 67 -8.92 5.02 -19.97
CA PRO A 67 -7.85 4.03 -20.13
C PRO A 67 -6.64 4.64 -20.84
N GLY A 68 -5.46 4.56 -20.23
CA GLY A 68 -4.23 5.16 -20.76
C GLY A 68 -4.16 6.70 -20.67
N GLY A 69 -5.15 7.35 -20.06
CA GLY A 69 -5.11 8.79 -19.78
C GLY A 69 -4.32 9.11 -18.51
N GLU A 70 -3.67 10.26 -18.47
CA GLU A 70 -3.02 10.77 -17.27
C GLU A 70 -4.03 11.51 -16.38
N ALA A 71 -4.22 11.03 -15.15
CA ALA A 71 -4.93 11.78 -14.12
C ALA A 71 -4.08 13.00 -13.71
N SER A 72 -4.52 14.18 -14.11
CA SER A 72 -3.92 15.45 -13.72
C SER A 72 -4.63 16.06 -12.50
N HIS A 73 -3.98 17.00 -11.81
CA HIS A 73 -4.51 17.66 -10.61
C HIS A 73 -5.93 18.27 -10.79
N GLY A 74 -6.33 18.58 -12.03
CA GLY A 74 -7.63 19.18 -12.39
C GLY A 74 -8.70 18.20 -12.89
N HIS A 75 -8.33 16.99 -13.32
CA HIS A 75 -9.26 15.98 -13.85
C HIS A 75 -9.14 14.69 -13.03
N ARG A 76 -9.74 14.69 -11.83
CA ARG A 76 -9.78 13.52 -10.97
C ARG A 76 -10.77 12.52 -11.57
N GLY A 77 -10.31 11.29 -11.82
CA GLY A 77 -11.23 10.22 -12.23
C GLY A 77 -12.03 9.69 -11.04
N LYS A 78 -12.52 8.45 -11.18
CA LYS A 78 -13.46 7.84 -10.24
C LYS A 78 -12.80 7.59 -8.87
N LEU A 79 -13.37 8.14 -7.79
CA LEU A 79 -12.90 7.94 -6.41
C LEU A 79 -13.25 6.52 -5.93
N ILE A 80 -12.22 5.70 -5.70
CA ILE A 80 -12.37 4.27 -5.38
C ILE A 80 -11.84 3.87 -4.01
N GLY A 81 -10.94 4.67 -3.44
CA GLY A 81 -10.21 4.26 -2.25
C GLY A 81 -9.81 5.44 -1.38
N ARG A 82 -9.54 5.16 -0.10
CA ARG A 82 -9.06 6.16 0.85
C ARG A 82 -8.09 5.57 1.85
N VAL A 83 -7.00 6.29 2.12
CA VAL A 83 -6.09 6.02 3.25
C VAL A 83 -6.30 7.08 4.32
N ALA A 84 -6.69 6.67 5.52
CA ALA A 84 -6.87 7.57 6.67
C ALA A 84 -5.87 7.22 7.77
N SER A 85 -5.18 8.20 8.34
CA SER A 85 -4.26 7.99 9.46
C SER A 85 -4.91 8.34 10.80
N ASN A 86 -4.46 7.66 11.87
CA ASN A 86 -4.69 8.15 13.22
C ASN A 86 -3.82 9.41 13.48
N LEU A 87 -4.15 10.16 14.53
CA LEU A 87 -3.46 11.42 14.87
C LEU A 87 -1.93 11.26 15.04
N LYS A 88 -1.48 10.10 15.55
CA LYS A 88 -0.06 9.82 15.79
C LYS A 88 0.70 9.37 14.54
N GLY A 89 0.00 8.97 13.47
CA GLY A 89 0.60 8.36 12.29
C GLY A 89 1.18 6.96 12.52
N THR A 90 0.60 6.20 13.45
CA THR A 90 1.03 4.84 13.80
C THR A 90 0.05 3.76 13.35
N ALA A 91 -1.18 4.14 13.00
CA ALA A 91 -2.18 3.25 12.43
C ALA A 91 -2.85 3.94 11.24
N PHE A 92 -3.08 3.20 10.17
CA PHE A 92 -3.68 3.69 8.95
C PHE A 92 -4.75 2.72 8.47
N SER A 93 -5.94 3.23 8.20
CA SER A 93 -7.04 2.46 7.61
C SER A 93 -7.08 2.70 6.12
N ILE A 94 -7.10 1.63 5.34
CA ILE A 94 -7.28 1.64 3.89
C ILE A 94 -8.68 1.15 3.61
N MET A 95 -9.46 1.99 2.94
CA MET A 95 -10.87 1.77 2.65
C MET A 95 -11.09 1.71 1.14
N GLU A 96 -12.00 0.83 0.73
CA GLU A 96 -12.54 0.74 -0.62
C GLU A 96 -13.98 1.26 -0.64
N ARG A 97 -14.37 1.87 -1.76
CA ARG A 97 -15.75 2.28 -2.03
C ARG A 97 -16.61 1.04 -2.29
N VAL A 98 -17.76 0.96 -1.63
CA VAL A 98 -18.71 -0.15 -1.77
C VAL A 98 -19.64 0.09 -2.96
N ASN A 99 -20.21 1.28 -3.08
CA ASN A 99 -21.21 1.63 -4.09
C ASN A 99 -20.57 2.01 -5.44
N ILE A 100 -19.85 1.07 -6.06
CA ILE A 100 -19.15 1.23 -7.35
C ILE A 100 -20.09 1.20 -8.56
N ASP A 101 -21.34 0.79 -8.39
CA ASP A 101 -22.34 0.77 -9.46
C ASP A 101 -23.03 2.12 -9.67
N ASN A 102 -22.86 3.06 -8.72
CA ASN A 102 -23.44 4.40 -8.80
C ASN A 102 -22.37 5.46 -8.51
N TRP A 103 -21.84 6.08 -9.56
CA TRP A 103 -20.78 7.08 -9.46
C TRP A 103 -21.29 8.50 -9.18
N ASP A 104 -22.57 8.77 -9.46
CA ASP A 104 -23.20 10.11 -9.42
C ASP A 104 -23.80 10.45 -8.04
N ILE A 105 -23.16 9.98 -6.97
CA ILE A 105 -23.55 10.29 -5.60
C ILE A 105 -22.63 11.35 -4.98
N PRO A 106 -23.14 12.20 -4.07
CA PRO A 106 -22.32 13.08 -3.25
C PRO A 106 -21.23 12.32 -2.46
N GLU A 107 -20.07 12.94 -2.23
CA GLU A 107 -18.94 12.30 -1.52
C GLU A 107 -19.34 11.84 -0.10
N GLU A 108 -20.25 12.56 0.55
CA GLU A 108 -20.77 12.26 1.89
C GLU A 108 -21.64 11.00 1.92
N GLN A 109 -22.16 10.57 0.77
CA GLN A 109 -22.97 9.35 0.63
C GLN A 109 -22.14 8.15 0.15
N ILE A 110 -20.82 8.32 -0.04
CA ILE A 110 -19.95 7.19 -0.38
C ILE A 110 -19.87 6.24 0.81
N GLU A 111 -20.21 4.99 0.55
CA GLU A 111 -20.05 3.91 1.51
C GLU A 111 -18.63 3.36 1.43
N TRP A 112 -17.96 3.32 2.59
CA TRP A 112 -16.58 2.87 2.72
C TRP A 112 -16.52 1.55 3.49
N ARG A 113 -15.77 0.60 2.95
CA ARG A 113 -15.40 -0.64 3.64
C ARG A 113 -13.92 -0.62 3.95
N GLU A 114 -13.54 -0.80 5.22
CA GLU A 114 -12.14 -0.96 5.60
C GLU A 114 -11.65 -2.34 5.14
N VAL A 115 -10.67 -2.36 4.23
CA VAL A 115 -10.15 -3.60 3.64
C VAL A 115 -8.76 -3.98 4.16
N CYS A 116 -8.02 -3.01 4.66
CA CYS A 116 -6.69 -3.20 5.21
C CYS A 116 -6.40 -2.17 6.30
N CYS A 117 -5.70 -2.58 7.36
CA CYS A 117 -5.14 -1.67 8.35
C CYS A 117 -3.63 -1.89 8.47
N VAL A 118 -2.87 -0.80 8.43
CA VAL A 118 -1.41 -0.80 8.58
C VAL A 118 -1.06 -0.26 9.96
N LEU A 119 -0.35 -1.07 10.75
CA LEU A 119 0.16 -0.71 12.06
C LEU A 119 1.68 -0.58 12.00
N TYR A 120 2.19 0.51 12.57
CA TYR A 120 3.61 0.74 12.76
C TYR A 120 3.91 0.75 14.25
N GLU A 121 4.86 -0.09 14.66
CA GLU A 121 5.39 -0.02 16.01
C GLU A 121 6.12 1.32 16.20
N THR A 122 5.85 1.97 17.33
CA THR A 122 6.59 3.16 17.74
C THR A 122 7.96 2.74 18.23
N ASN A 123 9.02 3.24 17.61
CA ASN A 123 10.37 3.02 18.13
C ASN A 123 10.45 3.64 19.53
N ILE A 124 10.69 2.79 20.54
CA ILE A 124 11.01 3.24 21.89
C ILE A 124 12.53 3.43 21.94
N LEU A 125 12.97 4.61 22.38
CA LEU A 125 14.36 5.04 22.62
C LEU A 125 15.46 4.38 21.75
N GLY A 126 15.84 5.06 20.67
CA GLY A 126 17.18 4.91 20.06
C GLY A 126 17.38 3.72 19.12
N GLN A 127 16.39 2.85 18.91
CA GLN A 127 16.51 1.77 17.92
C GLN A 127 16.54 2.33 16.49
N ARG A 128 17.64 2.07 15.80
CA ARG A 128 17.83 2.33 14.36
C ARG A 128 17.51 1.06 13.59
N GLY A 129 16.55 1.12 12.66
CA GLY A 129 16.17 0.00 11.81
C GLY A 129 14.83 0.24 11.10
N PRO A 130 14.47 -0.61 10.12
CA PRO A 130 13.12 -0.63 9.54
C PRO A 130 12.08 -0.82 10.65
N ARG A 131 11.02 -0.01 10.66
CA ARG A 131 9.97 -0.12 11.68
C ARG A 131 9.18 -1.39 11.45
N LYS A 132 8.93 -2.14 12.53
CA LYS A 132 8.04 -3.29 12.47
C LYS A 132 6.66 -2.83 12.03
N MET A 133 6.17 -3.50 10.98
CA MET A 133 4.97 -3.17 10.24
C MET A 133 4.09 -4.41 10.22
N THR A 134 2.88 -4.26 10.76
CA THR A 134 1.85 -5.29 10.76
C THR A 134 0.72 -4.86 9.86
N ILE A 135 0.27 -5.76 9.00
CA ILE A 135 -0.84 -5.53 8.07
C ILE A 135 -1.98 -6.45 8.47
N LEU A 136 -3.13 -5.85 8.74
CA LEU A 136 -4.37 -6.55 9.01
C LEU A 136 -5.21 -6.49 7.76
N LEU A 137 -5.40 -7.63 7.10
CA LEU A 137 -6.29 -7.77 5.96
C LEU A 137 -7.54 -8.54 6.39
N ARG A 138 -8.67 -8.27 5.74
CA ARG A 138 -9.79 -9.20 5.79
C ARG A 138 -9.38 -10.50 5.11
N ALA A 139 -9.61 -11.63 5.78
CA ALA A 139 -9.38 -12.91 5.17
C ALA A 139 -10.35 -13.09 3.99
N VAL A 140 -9.82 -13.67 2.91
CA VAL A 140 -10.57 -13.97 1.70
C VAL A 140 -10.41 -15.44 1.39
N ASP A 141 -11.43 -16.03 0.77
CA ASP A 141 -11.35 -17.36 0.21
C ASP A 141 -10.48 -17.41 -1.05
N GLU A 142 -10.35 -18.59 -1.62
CA GLU A 142 -9.58 -18.85 -2.82
C GLU A 142 -10.04 -18.07 -4.07
N HIS A 143 -11.23 -17.49 -4.05
CA HIS A 143 -11.80 -16.66 -5.10
C HIS A 143 -11.64 -15.15 -4.82
N GLY A 144 -11.06 -14.77 -3.67
CA GLY A 144 -10.97 -13.37 -3.24
C GLY A 144 -12.25 -12.86 -2.57
N THR A 145 -13.19 -13.72 -2.24
CA THR A 145 -14.41 -13.36 -1.51
C THR A 145 -14.10 -13.23 -0.04
N ALA A 146 -14.53 -12.13 0.60
CA ALA A 146 -14.33 -11.94 2.03
C ALA A 146 -14.97 -13.09 2.83
N ILE A 147 -14.22 -13.64 3.79
CA ILE A 147 -14.71 -14.66 4.71
C ILE A 147 -15.49 -13.96 5.82
N GLU A 148 -16.78 -14.23 5.88
CA GLU A 148 -17.70 -13.70 6.89
C GLU A 148 -17.82 -14.65 8.09
N PRO A 149 -18.19 -14.16 9.29
CA PRO A 149 -18.56 -12.79 9.59
C PRO A 149 -17.34 -11.90 9.88
N LEU A 150 -17.37 -10.67 9.37
CA LEU A 150 -16.56 -9.57 9.84
C LEU A 150 -17.49 -8.37 10.08
N LYS A 151 -17.68 -8.02 11.36
CA LYS A 151 -18.57 -6.92 11.73
C LYS A 151 -18.00 -5.60 11.20
N GLU A 152 -18.59 -5.09 10.12
CA GLU A 152 -18.20 -3.85 9.42
C GLU A 152 -18.09 -2.61 10.34
N SER A 153 -18.82 -2.62 11.46
CA SER A 153 -18.85 -1.48 12.39
C SER A 153 -17.62 -1.37 13.29
N VAL A 154 -16.73 -2.36 13.32
CA VAL A 154 -15.56 -2.39 14.22
C VAL A 154 -14.28 -2.27 13.40
N PRO A 155 -13.47 -1.21 13.60
CA PRO A 155 -12.19 -1.06 12.91
C PRO A 155 -11.26 -2.26 13.13
N LEU A 156 -10.51 -2.65 12.10
CA LEU A 156 -9.60 -3.80 12.12
C LEU A 156 -8.57 -3.68 13.25
N VAL A 157 -8.06 -2.47 13.51
CA VAL A 157 -7.12 -2.21 14.61
C VAL A 157 -7.70 -2.52 15.98
N ASP A 158 -9.00 -2.27 16.19
CA ASP A 158 -9.64 -2.49 17.49
C ASP A 158 -9.98 -3.97 17.67
N ARG A 159 -10.34 -4.67 16.59
CA ARG A 159 -10.47 -6.14 16.58
C ARG A 159 -9.16 -6.81 16.97
N HIS A 160 -8.06 -6.40 16.34
CA HIS A 160 -6.74 -6.97 16.60
C HIS A 160 -6.28 -6.74 18.04
N LYS A 161 -6.50 -5.53 18.58
CA LYS A 161 -6.21 -5.25 20.00
C LYS A 161 -7.05 -6.06 20.98
N ALA A 162 -8.26 -6.46 20.58
CA ALA A 162 -9.13 -7.32 21.37
C ALA A 162 -8.80 -8.82 21.22
N GLY A 163 -7.78 -9.18 20.42
CA GLY A 163 -7.44 -10.57 20.12
C GLY A 163 -8.46 -11.27 19.22
N LEU A 164 -9.31 -10.51 18.52
CA LEU A 164 -10.36 -11.03 17.63
C LEU A 164 -9.86 -11.09 16.18
N ASP A 165 -8.76 -11.82 15.99
CA ASP A 165 -8.10 -12.00 14.70
C ASP A 165 -8.75 -13.10 13.84
N GLU A 166 -9.85 -13.70 14.31
CA GLU A 166 -10.69 -14.56 13.47
C GLU A 166 -11.11 -13.82 12.19
N ASN A 167 -10.98 -14.52 11.06
CA ASN A 167 -11.20 -14.00 9.72
C ASN A 167 -10.29 -12.81 9.32
N LEU A 168 -9.17 -12.59 10.02
CA LEU A 168 -8.12 -11.68 9.58
C LEU A 168 -6.92 -12.46 9.01
N ALA A 169 -6.37 -11.97 7.92
CA ALA A 169 -5.03 -12.35 7.49
C ALA A 169 -4.03 -11.31 8.02
N VAL A 170 -3.11 -11.77 8.87
CA VAL A 170 -2.10 -10.90 9.51
C VAL A 170 -0.77 -11.10 8.79
N LEU A 171 -0.27 -10.05 8.15
CA LEU A 171 1.04 -10.04 7.50
C LEU A 171 2.02 -9.19 8.29
N CYS A 172 3.31 -9.48 8.13
CA CYS A 172 4.38 -8.68 8.70
C CYS A 172 5.43 -8.34 7.66
N ASN A 173 6.22 -7.29 7.90
CA ASN A 173 7.40 -7.07 7.10
C ASN A 173 8.43 -8.18 7.37
N ARG A 174 8.98 -8.78 6.31
CA ARG A 174 10.05 -9.77 6.41
C ARG A 174 11.27 -9.15 7.09
N ALA A 175 11.85 -9.87 8.04
CA ALA A 175 13.10 -9.47 8.66
C ALA A 175 14.26 -9.64 7.67
N PRO A 176 15.21 -8.69 7.58
CA PRO A 176 16.36 -8.86 6.71
C PRO A 176 17.26 -9.98 7.23
N LYS A 177 17.83 -10.76 6.32
CA LYS A 177 18.78 -11.84 6.64
C LYS A 177 20.20 -11.26 6.72
N TRP A 178 21.00 -11.77 7.65
CA TRP A 178 22.41 -11.40 7.72
C TRP A 178 23.16 -11.98 6.52
N ASN A 179 23.85 -11.14 5.76
CA ASN A 179 24.78 -11.57 4.73
C ASN A 179 26.23 -11.38 5.23
N PRO A 180 26.99 -12.46 5.45
CA PRO A 180 28.37 -12.38 5.91
C PRO A 180 29.32 -11.79 4.86
N GLU A 181 29.06 -11.96 3.56
CA GLU A 181 29.92 -11.47 2.48
C GLU A 181 29.93 -9.94 2.43
N THR A 182 28.76 -9.32 2.62
CA THR A 182 28.62 -7.85 2.65
C THR A 182 28.66 -7.28 4.07
N SER A 183 28.72 -8.15 5.09
CA SER A 183 28.62 -7.78 6.52
C SER A 183 27.42 -6.86 6.80
N SER A 184 26.26 -7.18 6.24
CA SER A 184 25.06 -6.35 6.34
C SER A 184 23.77 -7.17 6.35
N PHE A 185 22.70 -6.60 6.91
CA PHE A 185 21.36 -7.16 6.85
C PHE A 185 20.71 -6.81 5.51
N ILE A 186 20.38 -7.82 4.71
CA ILE A 186 19.83 -7.66 3.36
C ILE A 186 18.47 -8.35 3.20
N LEU A 187 17.66 -7.81 2.30
CA LEU A 187 16.50 -8.48 1.73
C LEU A 187 16.76 -8.62 0.23
N GLU A 188 16.47 -9.80 -0.32
CA GLU A 188 16.66 -10.08 -1.74
C GLU A 188 15.40 -9.70 -2.51
N PHE A 189 15.51 -8.66 -3.33
CA PHE A 189 14.39 -8.13 -4.12
C PHE A 189 14.37 -8.64 -5.57
N GLY A 190 15.16 -9.66 -5.89
CA GLY A 190 15.22 -10.24 -7.25
C GLY A 190 15.58 -9.22 -8.34
N GLY A 191 16.43 -8.24 -8.03
CA GLY A 191 16.83 -7.17 -8.96
C GLY A 191 15.81 -6.03 -9.16
N ARG A 192 14.64 -6.11 -8.51
CA ARG A 192 13.56 -5.10 -8.60
C ARG A 192 13.90 -3.82 -7.85
N VAL A 193 14.60 -3.93 -6.73
CA VAL A 193 14.99 -2.80 -5.88
C VAL A 193 16.48 -2.54 -6.03
N ARG A 194 16.85 -1.27 -6.21
CA ARG A 194 18.23 -0.87 -6.58
C ARG A 194 18.86 0.12 -5.62
N GLU A 195 18.05 0.90 -4.92
CA GLU A 195 18.54 1.85 -3.93
C GLU A 195 18.27 1.35 -2.52
N SER A 196 19.28 1.35 -1.65
CA SER A 196 19.11 1.07 -0.23
C SER A 196 18.19 2.12 0.41
N SER A 197 17.13 1.67 1.08
CA SER A 197 16.21 2.56 1.79
C SER A 197 15.50 1.82 2.94
N VAL A 198 15.26 2.53 4.05
CA VAL A 198 14.36 2.05 5.12
C VAL A 198 12.89 1.88 4.67
N LYS A 199 12.57 2.33 3.45
CA LYS A 199 11.28 2.17 2.78
C LYS A 199 11.16 0.84 2.03
N ASN A 200 12.26 0.10 1.85
CA ASN A 200 12.23 -1.16 1.13
C ASN A 200 11.72 -2.25 2.07
N PHE A 201 10.68 -2.97 1.67
CA PHE A 201 10.11 -4.05 2.48
C PHE A 201 9.49 -5.14 1.60
N GLN A 202 9.41 -6.33 2.17
CA GLN A 202 8.59 -7.44 1.69
C GLN A 202 7.56 -7.73 2.77
N LEU A 203 6.30 -7.97 2.39
CA LEU A 203 5.25 -8.45 3.27
C LEU A 203 5.06 -9.95 3.08
N VAL A 204 5.01 -10.67 4.19
CA VAL A 204 4.90 -12.13 4.22
C VAL A 204 3.90 -12.55 5.30
N HIS A 205 3.36 -13.75 5.16
CA HIS A 205 2.67 -14.39 6.28
C HIS A 205 3.72 -14.91 7.28
N PRO A 206 3.53 -14.77 8.61
CA PRO A 206 4.51 -15.24 9.59
C PRO A 206 4.83 -16.73 9.51
N GLU A 207 3.89 -17.54 9.03
CA GLU A 207 4.06 -19.00 8.88
C GLU A 207 4.56 -19.41 7.48
N ASP A 208 4.60 -18.48 6.52
CA ASP A 208 5.10 -18.72 5.17
C ASP A 208 5.88 -17.47 4.68
N GLU A 209 7.15 -17.40 5.07
CA GLU A 209 8.04 -16.30 4.71
C GLU A 209 8.49 -16.31 3.24
N ASP A 210 8.32 -17.43 2.54
CA ASP A 210 8.76 -17.57 1.15
C ASP A 210 7.69 -17.07 0.17
N TYR A 211 6.42 -17.10 0.57
CA TYR A 211 5.36 -16.40 -0.11
C TYR A 211 5.38 -14.88 0.17
N VAL A 212 6.13 -14.14 -0.66
CA VAL A 212 6.12 -12.67 -0.63
C VAL A 212 4.81 -12.15 -1.24
N VAL A 213 3.90 -11.70 -0.36
CA VAL A 213 2.58 -11.15 -0.72
C VAL A 213 2.72 -9.80 -1.44
N MET A 214 3.63 -8.96 -0.95
CA MET A 214 3.87 -7.64 -1.53
C MET A 214 5.35 -7.30 -1.38
N GLN A 215 5.93 -6.71 -2.41
CA GLN A 215 7.29 -6.22 -2.40
C GLN A 215 7.30 -4.76 -2.84
N PHE A 216 7.92 -3.91 -2.03
CA PHE A 216 8.02 -2.49 -2.31
C PHE A 216 9.45 -2.02 -2.11
N GLY A 217 9.95 -1.19 -3.03
CA GLY A 217 11.26 -0.59 -2.82
C GLY A 217 11.66 0.44 -3.86
N ARG A 218 12.73 1.15 -3.52
CA ARG A 218 13.19 2.34 -4.24
C ARG A 218 14.07 1.99 -5.43
N VAL A 219 13.81 2.66 -6.54
CA VAL A 219 14.61 2.60 -7.78
C VAL A 219 15.07 3.99 -8.26
N GLY A 220 14.62 5.06 -7.61
CA GLY A 220 15.05 6.43 -7.87
C GLY A 220 14.62 7.41 -6.77
N PRO A 221 14.90 8.72 -6.90
CA PRO A 221 14.51 9.76 -5.95
C PRO A 221 13.05 9.69 -5.48
N ASP A 222 12.14 9.59 -6.43
CA ASP A 222 10.69 9.54 -6.20
C ASP A 222 10.03 8.42 -7.04
N SER A 223 10.78 7.34 -7.25
CA SER A 223 10.41 6.20 -8.10
C SER A 223 10.60 4.89 -7.35
N PHE A 224 9.60 4.02 -7.41
CA PHE A 224 9.54 2.79 -6.64
C PHE A 224 8.92 1.66 -7.46
N THR A 225 9.38 0.43 -7.24
CA THR A 225 8.69 -0.78 -7.70
C THR A 225 7.67 -1.21 -6.66
N LEU A 226 6.52 -1.67 -7.12
CA LEU A 226 5.45 -2.21 -6.29
C LEU A 226 4.95 -3.52 -6.91
N ASP A 227 5.37 -4.65 -6.34
CA ASP A 227 4.89 -5.97 -6.75
C ASP A 227 3.88 -6.48 -5.71
N MET A 228 2.78 -7.07 -6.17
CA MET A 228 1.74 -7.61 -5.31
C MET A 228 1.27 -8.98 -5.81
N ARG A 229 0.77 -9.78 -4.88
CA ARG A 229 0.15 -11.08 -5.09
C ARG A 229 -1.10 -11.17 -4.23
N PHE A 230 -1.98 -12.11 -4.58
CA PHE A 230 -3.10 -12.49 -3.72
C PHE A 230 -2.63 -12.72 -2.27
N PRO A 231 -3.37 -12.27 -1.24
CA PRO A 231 -4.73 -11.70 -1.31
C PRO A 231 -4.78 -10.16 -1.48
N THR A 232 -3.68 -9.51 -1.83
CA THR A 232 -3.63 -8.04 -1.90
C THR A 232 -4.25 -7.52 -3.20
N THR A 233 -5.04 -6.44 -3.11
CA THR A 233 -5.56 -5.70 -4.28
C THR A 233 -4.68 -4.48 -4.61
N PRO A 234 -4.76 -3.90 -5.83
CA PRO A 234 -4.06 -2.65 -6.14
C PRO A 234 -4.37 -1.49 -5.19
N VAL A 235 -5.60 -1.39 -4.68
CA VAL A 235 -6.00 -0.37 -3.70
C VAL A 235 -5.27 -0.59 -2.37
N MET A 236 -5.24 -1.83 -1.88
CA MET A 236 -4.50 -2.19 -0.68
C MET A 236 -3.00 -1.91 -0.88
N ALA A 237 -2.40 -2.39 -1.97
CA ALA A 237 -0.97 -2.23 -2.25
C ALA A 237 -0.56 -0.75 -2.34
N LEU A 238 -1.29 0.07 -3.09
CA LEU A 238 -1.04 1.50 -3.16
C LEU A 238 -1.21 2.17 -1.79
N GLY A 239 -2.28 1.83 -1.07
CA GLY A 239 -2.52 2.35 0.26
C GLY A 239 -1.36 2.03 1.21
N ILE A 240 -0.92 0.78 1.26
CA ILE A 240 0.21 0.33 2.08
C ILE A 240 1.48 1.11 1.71
N ALA A 241 1.80 1.23 0.42
CA ALA A 241 2.95 2.00 -0.04
C ALA A 241 2.87 3.47 0.41
N ILE A 242 1.71 4.13 0.27
CA ILE A 242 1.49 5.51 0.73
C ILE A 242 1.80 5.66 2.22
N THR A 243 1.32 4.73 3.08
CA THR A 243 1.57 4.79 4.53
C THR A 243 3.06 4.64 4.90
N SER A 244 3.84 3.95 4.05
CA SER A 244 5.29 3.82 4.21
C SER A 244 6.04 5.10 3.80
N LEU A 245 5.50 5.86 2.84
CA LEU A 245 6.11 7.05 2.26
C LEU A 245 5.69 8.35 2.95
N ASP A 246 4.58 8.33 3.70
CA ASP A 246 4.12 9.50 4.44
C ASP A 246 5.03 9.81 5.64
N ARG A 247 5.24 11.11 5.92
CA ARG A 247 6.00 11.55 7.09
C ARG A 247 5.16 11.30 8.35
N LYS A 248 5.66 10.43 9.22
CA LYS A 248 5.06 10.13 10.52
C LYS A 248 5.67 11.03 11.59
N LEU A 249 4.84 11.79 12.30
CA LEU A 249 5.28 12.75 13.32
C LEU A 249 5.96 12.06 14.53
N ALA A 250 5.52 10.86 14.90
CA ALA A 250 6.01 10.13 16.08
C ALA A 250 7.23 9.22 15.80
N CYS A 251 7.97 9.50 14.74
CA CYS A 251 8.78 8.50 14.05
C CYS A 251 10.04 9.07 13.39
N SER A 252 10.21 10.38 13.37
CA SER A 252 11.42 11.05 12.87
C SER A 252 12.65 10.76 13.72
#